data_AF-A0A0R2JYT5-F1
#
_entry.id   AF-A0A0R2JYT5-F1
#
_cell.length_a   1.000
_cell.length_b   1.000
_cell.length_c   1.000
_cell.angle_alpha   90.00
_cell.angle_beta   90.00
_cell.angle_gamma   90.00
#
_symmetry.space_group_name_H-M   'P 1'
#
loop_
_entity.id
_entity.type
_entity.pdbx_description
1 polymer ?
#
loop_
_entity_poly.entity_id
_entity_poly.type
_entity_poly.pdbx_seq_one_letter_code
_entity_poly.pdbx_strand_id
1 'polypeptide(L)'
;MFMAYLGSFFVLIYSPLKSFILGSPKKLWPAKITKLNKAGVPAFAMWCQAAIVAIFVFFISFGGSDAQSFYTILTDMANISTTFPYLFLIGAFPFFKRRHDLNRPFVIYKTKFSVYSTTILVLLVLIFGIIFTVIEPILEHDLITAFWTIIGPVLFGAIAWIFYVVHEKN
;
A
#
# COMPACT_ATOMS: atom_id res chain seq x y z
N MET A 1 10.59 1.37 25.58
CA MET A 1 9.70 1.36 24.40
C MET A 1 9.99 2.49 23.42
N PHE A 2 10.11 3.75 23.84
CA PHE A 2 10.35 4.90 22.94
C PHE A 2 11.56 4.73 21.99
N MET A 3 12.74 4.35 22.52
CA MET A 3 13.94 4.14 21.69
C MET A 3 13.78 2.98 20.70
N ALA A 4 13.04 1.93 21.07
CA ALA A 4 12.73 0.82 20.17
C ALA A 4 11.79 1.27 19.03
N TYR A 5 10.79 2.10 19.34
CA TYR A 5 9.90 2.68 18.32
C TYR A 5 10.66 3.62 17.37
N LEU A 6 11.55 4.47 17.88
CA LEU A 6 12.41 5.31 17.04
C LEU A 6 13.25 4.48 16.06
N GLY A 7 13.89 3.40 16.55
CA GLY A 7 14.62 2.48 15.69
C GLY A 7 13.73 1.80 14.63
N SER A 8 12.54 1.36 15.03
CA SER A 8 11.56 0.72 14.13
C SER A 8 11.07 1.67 13.03
N PHE A 9 10.84 2.95 13.34
CA PHE A 9 10.39 3.93 12.35
C PHE A 9 11.38 4.09 11.19
N PHE A 10 12.70 4.11 11.46
CA PHE A 10 13.69 4.18 10.39
C PHE A 10 13.59 2.98 9.44
N VAL A 11 13.38 1.78 9.99
CA VAL A 11 13.22 0.55 9.19
C VAL A 11 11.90 0.59 8.41
N LEU A 12 10.80 0.99 9.04
CA LEU A 12 9.47 1.03 8.44
C LEU A 12 9.35 2.10 7.33
N ILE A 13 10.08 3.20 7.43
CA ILE A 13 10.10 4.24 6.38
C ILE A 13 10.91 3.77 5.16
N TYR A 14 12.04 3.13 5.39
CA TYR A 14 13.00 2.77 4.34
C TYR A 14 12.70 1.43 3.64
N SER A 15 12.37 0.40 4.42
CA SER A 15 12.28 -0.99 3.91
C SER A 15 11.18 -1.17 2.85
N PRO A 16 9.95 -0.65 3.04
CA PRO A 16 8.90 -0.77 2.03
C PRO A 16 9.26 -0.04 0.75
N LEU A 17 9.76 1.20 0.85
CA LEU A 17 10.13 2.00 -0.31
C LEU A 17 11.24 1.33 -1.13
N LYS A 18 12.30 0.86 -0.46
CA LYS A 18 13.41 0.17 -1.13
C LYS A 18 12.94 -1.13 -1.79
N SER A 19 12.18 -1.94 -1.07
CA SER A 19 11.65 -3.21 -1.60
C SER A 19 10.74 -2.99 -2.80
N PHE A 20 9.93 -1.94 -2.77
CA PHE A 20 9.03 -1.59 -3.86
C PHE A 20 9.78 -1.09 -5.12
N ILE A 21 10.71 -0.14 -4.97
CA ILE A 21 11.47 0.43 -6.10
C ILE A 21 12.43 -0.58 -6.72
N LEU A 22 13.10 -1.39 -5.89
CA LEU A 22 14.07 -2.37 -6.37
C LEU A 22 13.44 -3.71 -6.77
N GLY A 23 12.29 -4.05 -6.18
CA GLY A 23 11.54 -5.27 -6.50
C GLY A 23 10.69 -5.16 -7.77
N SER A 24 10.40 -3.94 -8.24
CA SER A 24 9.67 -3.70 -9.48
C SER A 24 10.63 -3.51 -10.68
N PRO A 25 10.18 -3.79 -11.91
CA PRO A 25 10.99 -3.59 -13.10
C PRO A 25 11.51 -2.15 -13.18
N LYS A 26 12.84 -1.98 -13.29
CA LYS A 26 13.49 -0.65 -13.35
C LYS A 26 12.93 0.26 -14.45
N LYS A 27 12.41 -0.34 -15.52
CA LYS A 27 11.78 0.37 -16.63
C LYS A 27 10.57 1.19 -16.18
N LEU A 28 9.82 0.73 -15.17
CA LEU A 28 8.61 1.38 -14.64
C LEU A 28 8.87 2.71 -13.93
N TRP A 29 10.12 2.99 -13.57
CA TRP A 29 10.47 4.14 -12.75
C TRP A 29 11.39 5.11 -13.50
N PRO A 30 11.22 6.43 -13.28
CA PRO A 30 12.22 7.41 -13.66
C PRO A 30 13.61 7.02 -13.13
N ALA A 31 14.65 7.16 -13.96
CA ALA A 31 16.02 6.76 -13.61
C ALA A 31 16.57 7.42 -12.33
N LYS A 32 16.03 8.58 -11.94
CA LYS A 32 16.39 9.28 -10.70
C LYS A 32 15.86 8.57 -9.44
N ILE A 33 14.70 7.92 -9.52
CA ILE A 33 14.03 7.23 -8.39
C ILE A 33 14.73 5.91 -8.05
N THR A 34 15.24 5.19 -9.05
CA THR A 34 15.92 3.90 -8.88
C THR A 34 17.42 4.04 -8.58
N LYS A 35 17.98 5.25 -8.65
CA LYS A 35 19.41 5.49 -8.42
C LYS A 35 19.75 5.40 -6.94
N LEU A 36 20.68 4.49 -6.61
CA LEU A 36 21.21 4.33 -5.27
C LEU A 36 22.36 5.31 -5.00
N ASN A 37 22.44 5.81 -3.77
CA ASN A 37 23.60 6.56 -3.27
C ASN A 37 24.74 5.60 -2.83
N LYS A 38 25.84 6.16 -2.31
CA LYS A 38 27.00 5.38 -1.82
C LYS A 38 26.65 4.40 -0.69
N ALA A 39 25.55 4.64 0.04
CA ALA A 39 25.07 3.78 1.13
C ALA A 39 24.02 2.74 0.67
N GLY A 40 23.78 2.60 -0.64
CA GLY A 40 22.80 1.64 -1.16
C GLY A 40 21.34 2.03 -0.90
N VAL A 41 21.08 3.33 -0.70
CA VAL A 41 19.76 3.90 -0.41
C VAL A 41 19.26 4.73 -1.61
N PRO A 42 17.99 4.56 -2.05
CA PRO A 42 17.40 5.39 -3.09
C PRO A 42 17.05 6.78 -2.54
N ALA A 43 18.07 7.63 -2.33
CA ALA A 43 17.93 8.89 -1.60
C ALA A 43 16.92 9.86 -2.23
N PHE A 44 16.88 9.96 -3.56
CA PHE A 44 15.91 10.81 -4.24
C PHE A 44 14.47 10.36 -3.98
N ALA A 45 14.22 9.06 -4.02
CA ALA A 45 12.90 8.51 -3.72
C ALA A 45 12.47 8.77 -2.27
N MET A 46 13.39 8.67 -1.31
CA MET A 46 13.09 8.99 0.09
C MET A 46 12.73 10.45 0.29
N TRP A 47 13.43 11.38 -0.38
CA TRP A 47 13.08 12.80 -0.34
C TRP A 47 11.72 13.08 -0.98
N CYS A 48 11.39 12.41 -2.10
CA CYS A 48 10.06 12.49 -2.69
C CYS A 48 8.98 11.99 -1.73
N GLN A 49 9.18 10.83 -1.09
CA GLN A 49 8.26 10.30 -0.08
C GLN A 49 8.08 11.30 1.08
N ALA A 50 9.17 11.86 1.60
CA ALA A 50 9.11 12.83 2.69
C ALA A 50 8.31 14.08 2.29
N ALA A 51 8.52 14.62 1.08
CA ALA A 51 7.76 15.76 0.59
C ALA A 51 6.26 15.45 0.44
N ILE A 52 5.92 14.28 -0.11
CA ILE A 52 4.53 13.85 -0.28
C ILE A 52 3.85 13.69 1.10
N VAL A 53 4.50 13.03 2.06
CA VAL A 53 3.97 12.87 3.41
C VAL A 53 3.80 14.21 4.11
N ALA A 54 4.76 15.12 3.98
CA ALA A 54 4.66 16.47 4.57
C ALA A 54 3.46 17.25 4.00
N ILE A 55 3.21 17.14 2.68
CA ILE A 55 2.05 17.76 2.03
C ILE A 55 0.74 17.15 2.55
N PHE A 56 0.64 15.83 2.67
CA PHE A 56 -0.55 15.18 3.22
C PHE A 56 -0.80 15.61 4.67
N VAL A 57 0.22 15.57 5.53
CA VAL A 57 0.10 16.01 6.92
C VAL A 57 -0.36 17.46 6.98
N PHE A 58 0.25 18.35 6.19
CA PHE A 58 -0.13 19.76 6.12
C PHE A 58 -1.62 19.91 5.77
N PHE A 59 -2.10 19.29 4.68
CA PHE A 59 -3.49 19.44 4.26
C PHE A 59 -4.50 18.80 5.23
N ILE A 60 -4.21 17.62 5.78
CA ILE A 60 -5.09 16.97 6.76
C ILE A 60 -5.15 17.81 8.04
N SER A 61 -4.04 18.45 8.45
CA SER A 61 -4.02 19.36 9.61
C SER A 61 -4.89 20.61 9.45
N PHE A 62 -5.23 21.05 8.23
CA PHE A 62 -6.21 22.13 8.00
C PHE A 62 -7.65 21.63 7.91
N GLY A 63 -7.86 20.30 7.83
CA GLY A 63 -9.15 19.70 7.53
C GLY A 63 -10.07 19.44 8.72
N GLY A 64 -9.61 19.54 9.98
CA GLY A 64 -10.43 19.17 11.14
C GLY A 64 -10.16 20.02 12.37
N SER A 65 -11.21 20.34 13.12
CA SER A 65 -11.14 21.09 14.39
C SER A 65 -10.71 20.21 15.58
N ASP A 66 -10.56 18.90 15.39
CA ASP A 66 -10.24 17.93 16.46
C ASP A 66 -9.11 16.98 16.05
N ALA A 67 -8.20 16.71 16.99
CA ALA A 67 -7.08 15.78 16.81
C ALA A 67 -7.58 14.35 16.57
N GLN A 68 -8.72 13.98 17.14
CA GLN A 68 -9.30 12.66 16.95
C GLN A 68 -9.62 12.39 15.48
N SER A 69 -10.26 13.31 14.78
CA SER A 69 -10.56 13.19 13.34
C SER A 69 -9.30 13.04 12.49
N PHE A 70 -8.23 13.78 12.83
CA PHE A 70 -6.93 13.63 12.17
C PHE A 70 -6.37 12.20 12.32
N TYR A 71 -6.42 11.64 13.52
CA TYR A 71 -5.98 10.27 13.76
C TYR A 71 -6.85 9.24 13.04
N THR A 72 -8.18 9.44 13.00
CA THR A 72 -9.10 8.56 12.27
C THR A 72 -8.77 8.53 10.78
N ILE A 73 -8.63 9.70 10.14
CA ILE A 73 -8.26 9.82 8.72
C ILE A 73 -6.95 9.06 8.42
N LEU A 74 -5.91 9.30 9.21
CA LEU A 74 -4.62 8.63 9.00
C LEU A 74 -4.71 7.11 9.19
N THR A 75 -5.51 6.66 10.17
CA THR A 75 -5.71 5.25 10.46
C THR A 75 -6.45 4.57 9.30
N ASP A 76 -7.52 5.17 8.79
CA ASP A 76 -8.30 4.64 7.67
C ASP A 76 -7.49 4.57 6.39
N MET A 77 -6.74 5.64 6.08
CA MET A 77 -5.83 5.67 4.94
C MET A 77 -4.75 4.58 5.05
N ALA A 78 -4.17 4.37 6.24
CA ALA A 78 -3.19 3.32 6.47
C ALA A 78 -3.80 1.91 6.34
N ASN A 79 -5.02 1.70 6.83
CA ASN A 79 -5.73 0.43 6.74
C ASN A 79 -6.01 0.05 5.29
N ILE A 80 -6.53 0.98 4.49
CA ILE A 80 -6.76 0.76 3.05
C ILE A 80 -5.43 0.53 2.33
N SER A 81 -4.43 1.39 2.55
CA SER A 81 -3.13 1.29 1.86
C SER A 81 -2.39 -0.01 2.17
N THR A 82 -2.51 -0.55 3.38
CA THR A 82 -1.85 -1.81 3.77
C THR A 82 -2.61 -3.03 3.27
N THR A 83 -3.94 -2.98 3.25
CA THR A 83 -4.81 -4.11 2.92
C THR A 83 -4.96 -4.30 1.41
N PHE A 84 -4.98 -3.21 0.64
CA PHE A 84 -5.21 -3.26 -0.80
C PHE A 84 -4.19 -4.13 -1.57
N PRO A 85 -2.86 -4.05 -1.31
CA PRO A 85 -1.88 -4.93 -1.96
C PRO A 85 -2.12 -6.43 -1.68
N TYR A 86 -2.68 -6.79 -0.52
CA TYR A 86 -2.96 -8.18 -0.18
C TYR A 86 -4.05 -8.80 -1.05
N LEU A 87 -4.96 -8.00 -1.64
CA LEU A 87 -5.93 -8.50 -2.62
C LEU A 87 -5.21 -9.17 -3.81
N PHE A 88 -4.16 -8.53 -4.32
CA PHE A 88 -3.37 -9.07 -5.43
C PHE A 88 -2.53 -10.26 -4.98
N LEU A 89 -1.90 -10.19 -3.80
CA LEU A 89 -1.07 -11.28 -3.28
C LEU A 89 -1.88 -12.56 -3.09
N ILE A 90 -3.03 -12.44 -2.44
CA ILE A 90 -3.90 -13.57 -2.11
C ILE A 90 -4.64 -14.05 -3.36
N GLY A 91 -5.10 -13.13 -4.22
CA GLY A 91 -5.67 -13.47 -5.52
C GLY A 91 -4.69 -14.22 -6.43
N ALA A 92 -3.39 -13.94 -6.34
CA ALA A 92 -2.35 -14.65 -7.07
C ALA A 92 -2.03 -16.05 -6.48
N PHE A 93 -2.43 -16.33 -5.23
CA PHE A 93 -2.04 -17.57 -4.53
C PHE A 93 -2.50 -18.87 -5.22
N PRO A 94 -3.74 -19.00 -5.73
CA PRO A 94 -4.16 -20.17 -6.51
C PRO A 94 -3.34 -20.37 -7.78
N PHE A 95 -3.05 -19.27 -8.50
CA PHE A 95 -2.21 -19.30 -9.72
C PHE A 95 -0.79 -19.73 -9.39
N PHE A 96 -0.24 -19.18 -8.31
CA PHE A 96 1.05 -19.59 -7.78
C PHE A 96 1.06 -21.09 -7.46
N LYS A 97 0.05 -21.64 -6.77
CA LYS A 97 -0.01 -23.07 -6.45
C LYS A 97 -0.13 -23.98 -7.67
N ARG A 98 -0.73 -23.51 -8.76
CA ARG A 98 -0.87 -24.25 -10.03
C ARG A 98 0.43 -24.37 -10.82
N ARG A 99 1.43 -23.54 -10.53
CA ARG A 99 2.79 -23.67 -11.08
C ARG A 99 3.47 -24.92 -10.53
N HIS A 100 4.17 -25.67 -11.38
CA HIS A 100 4.93 -26.87 -10.98
C HIS A 100 6.44 -26.72 -11.22
N ASP A 101 6.84 -25.61 -11.82
CA ASP A 101 8.20 -25.19 -12.19
C ASP A 101 9.05 -24.69 -11.01
N LEU A 102 8.51 -24.67 -9.79
CA LEU A 102 9.13 -24.05 -8.62
C LEU A 102 9.43 -25.08 -7.53
N ASN A 103 10.66 -25.08 -7.01
CA ASN A 103 11.02 -25.88 -5.84
C ASN A 103 10.34 -25.31 -4.59
N ARG A 104 9.55 -26.13 -3.90
CA ARG A 104 8.74 -25.74 -2.74
C ARG A 104 9.20 -26.52 -1.52
N PRO A 105 10.15 -25.99 -0.72
CA PRO A 105 10.65 -26.68 0.47
C PRO A 105 9.58 -26.83 1.56
N PHE A 106 8.49 -26.04 1.49
CA PHE A 106 7.42 -26.07 2.49
C PHE A 106 6.05 -25.88 1.83
N VAL A 107 5.09 -26.75 2.18
CA VAL A 107 3.71 -26.72 1.64
C VAL A 107 2.70 -27.05 2.73
N ILE A 108 1.94 -26.04 3.15
CA ILE A 108 0.80 -26.21 4.09
C ILE A 108 -0.45 -26.69 3.33
N TYR A 109 -0.81 -25.99 2.25
CA TYR A 109 -2.02 -26.27 1.49
C TYR A 109 -1.79 -27.35 0.42
N LYS A 110 -2.32 -28.55 0.68
CA LYS A 110 -2.14 -29.73 -0.19
C LYS A 110 -3.29 -29.94 -1.17
N THR A 111 -4.53 -29.65 -0.79
CA THR A 111 -5.71 -29.88 -1.63
C THR A 111 -6.16 -28.63 -2.36
N LYS A 112 -6.66 -28.79 -3.60
CA LYS A 112 -7.22 -27.67 -4.39
C LYS A 112 -8.36 -26.99 -3.62
N PHE A 113 -9.25 -27.77 -3.00
CA PHE A 113 -10.35 -27.23 -2.20
C PHE A 113 -9.87 -26.31 -1.07
N SER A 114 -8.85 -26.71 -0.31
CA SER A 114 -8.31 -25.89 0.78
C SER A 114 -7.66 -24.60 0.26
N VAL A 115 -6.93 -24.66 -0.85
CA VAL A 115 -6.36 -23.46 -1.50
C VAL A 115 -7.44 -22.48 -1.92
N TYR A 116 -8.46 -22.93 -2.67
CA TYR A 116 -9.52 -22.06 -3.16
C TYR A 116 -10.41 -21.53 -2.04
N SER A 117 -10.80 -22.39 -1.09
CA SER A 117 -11.65 -21.99 0.05
C SER A 117 -10.98 -20.92 0.91
N THR A 118 -9.73 -21.14 1.32
CA THR A 118 -8.99 -20.12 2.10
C THR A 118 -8.77 -18.84 1.31
N THR A 119 -8.45 -18.94 0.02
CA THR A 119 -8.26 -17.75 -0.83
C THR A 119 -9.54 -16.92 -0.90
N ILE A 120 -10.68 -17.55 -1.19
CA ILE A 120 -11.98 -16.88 -1.31
C ILE A 120 -12.38 -16.26 0.04
N LEU A 121 -12.25 -17.01 1.14
CA LEU A 121 -12.59 -16.51 2.46
C LEU A 121 -11.77 -15.26 2.81
N VAL A 122 -10.45 -15.32 2.64
CA VAL A 122 -9.60 -14.17 2.98
C VAL A 122 -9.87 -12.99 2.04
N LEU A 123 -10.04 -13.22 0.74
CA LEU A 123 -10.42 -12.15 -0.20
C LEU A 123 -11.74 -11.48 0.18
N LEU A 124 -12.76 -12.25 0.57
CA LEU A 124 -14.02 -11.68 1.05
C LEU A 124 -13.80 -10.79 2.27
N VAL A 125 -13.07 -11.27 3.28
CA VAL A 125 -12.77 -10.49 4.49
C VAL A 125 -12.05 -9.18 4.16
N LEU A 126 -11.05 -9.22 3.27
CA LEU A 126 -10.32 -8.01 2.87
C LEU A 126 -11.20 -7.03 2.08
N ILE A 127 -12.00 -7.54 1.14
CA ILE A 127 -12.91 -6.71 0.34
C ILE A 127 -13.96 -6.05 1.23
N PHE A 128 -14.57 -6.82 2.15
CA PHE A 128 -15.51 -6.28 3.13
C PHE A 128 -14.83 -5.22 4.00
N GLY A 129 -13.64 -5.47 4.53
CA GLY A 129 -12.89 -4.51 5.33
C GLY A 129 -12.67 -3.20 4.58
N ILE A 130 -12.15 -3.26 3.35
CA ILE A 130 -11.91 -2.06 2.53
C ILE A 130 -13.21 -1.30 2.23
N ILE A 131 -14.29 -2.01 1.87
CA ILE A 131 -15.59 -1.40 1.59
C ILE A 131 -16.14 -0.69 2.83
N PHE A 132 -16.10 -1.34 3.99
CA PHE A 132 -16.58 -0.75 5.24
C PHE A 132 -15.76 0.47 5.65
N THR A 133 -14.43 0.43 5.55
CA THR A 133 -13.57 1.60 5.85
C THR A 133 -13.91 2.81 4.97
N VAL A 134 -14.40 2.60 3.74
CA VAL A 134 -14.85 3.69 2.86
C VAL A 134 -16.27 4.14 3.17
N ILE A 135 -17.17 3.21 3.48
CA ILE A 135 -18.60 3.48 3.68
C ILE A 135 -18.89 4.06 5.07
N GLU A 136 -18.19 3.63 6.11
CA GLU A 136 -18.43 4.03 7.50
C GLU A 136 -18.41 5.56 7.69
N PRO A 137 -17.40 6.32 7.21
CA PRO A 137 -17.43 7.78 7.28
C PRO A 137 -18.62 8.42 6.53
N ILE A 138 -19.09 7.79 5.45
CA ILE A 138 -20.25 8.27 4.67
C ILE A 138 -21.55 8.08 5.46
N LEU A 139 -21.68 6.93 6.15
CA LEU A 139 -22.84 6.63 6.99
C LEU A 139 -22.91 7.53 8.22
N GLU A 140 -21.76 7.92 8.77
CA GLU A 140 -21.66 8.85 9.90
C GLU A 140 -21.80 10.33 9.49
N HIS A 141 -22.02 10.60 8.20
CA HIS A 141 -22.04 11.95 7.63
C HIS A 141 -20.73 12.75 7.83
N ASP A 142 -19.60 12.08 8.09
CA ASP A 142 -18.27 12.68 8.13
C ASP A 142 -17.69 12.79 6.70
N LEU A 143 -18.10 13.85 6.01
CA LEU A 143 -17.69 14.11 4.63
C LEU A 143 -16.18 14.37 4.49
N ILE A 144 -15.53 14.87 5.55
CA ILE A 144 -14.09 15.19 5.51
C ILE A 144 -13.29 13.89 5.57
N THR A 145 -13.63 13.01 6.52
CA THR A 145 -12.98 11.70 6.63
C THR A 145 -13.28 10.85 5.39
N ALA A 146 -14.52 10.83 4.91
CA ALA A 146 -14.88 10.14 3.66
C ALA A 146 -14.04 10.62 2.46
N PHE A 147 -13.88 11.95 2.30
CA PHE A 147 -13.09 12.53 1.23
C PHE A 147 -11.61 12.08 1.29
N TRP A 148 -10.98 12.18 2.45
CA TRP A 148 -9.58 11.80 2.63
C TRP A 148 -9.33 10.30 2.50
N THR A 149 -10.30 9.48 2.93
CA THR A 149 -10.23 8.02 2.79
C THR A 149 -10.37 7.58 1.32
N ILE A 150 -11.21 8.25 0.53
CA ILE A 150 -11.43 7.93 -0.89
C ILE A 150 -10.34 8.52 -1.80
N ILE A 151 -9.85 9.73 -1.51
CA ILE A 151 -8.89 10.41 -2.38
C ILE A 151 -7.58 9.63 -2.49
N GLY A 152 -7.17 8.91 -1.45
CA GLY A 152 -5.98 8.06 -1.46
C GLY A 152 -6.01 7.05 -2.62
N PRO A 153 -6.91 6.05 -2.59
CA PRO A 153 -7.06 5.07 -3.68
C PRO A 153 -7.26 5.67 -5.06
N VAL A 154 -8.05 6.74 -5.18
CA VAL A 154 -8.31 7.41 -6.47
C VAL A 154 -7.05 8.06 -7.02
N LEU A 155 -6.31 8.79 -6.20
CA LEU A 155 -5.07 9.47 -6.60
C LEU A 155 -3.97 8.46 -6.95
N PHE A 156 -3.80 7.40 -6.15
CA PHE A 156 -2.86 6.32 -6.46
C PHE A 156 -3.25 5.57 -7.74
N GLY A 157 -4.55 5.31 -7.94
CA GLY A 157 -5.06 4.72 -9.18
C GLY A 157 -4.78 5.59 -10.41
N ALA A 158 -4.97 6.91 -10.30
CA ALA A 158 -4.66 7.86 -11.35
C ALA A 158 -3.15 7.91 -11.67
N ILE A 159 -2.29 7.93 -10.64
CA ILE A 159 -0.83 7.89 -10.83
C ILE A 159 -0.41 6.58 -11.51
N ALA A 160 -0.96 5.44 -11.06
CA ALA A 160 -0.69 4.15 -11.67
C ALA A 160 -1.14 4.11 -13.14
N TRP A 161 -2.29 4.69 -13.46
CA TRP A 161 -2.78 4.82 -14.84
C TRP A 161 -1.87 5.69 -15.70
N ILE A 162 -1.40 6.83 -15.17
CA ILE A 162 -0.44 7.69 -15.86
C ILE A 162 0.85 6.92 -16.15
N PHE A 163 1.37 6.18 -15.18
CA PHE A 163 2.54 5.33 -15.41
C PHE A 163 2.27 4.28 -16.46
N TYR A 164 1.11 3.61 -16.45
CA TYR A 164 0.77 2.64 -17.48
C TYR A 164 0.78 3.26 -18.90
N VAL A 165 0.09 4.38 -19.09
CA VAL A 165 -0.01 5.06 -20.40
C VAL A 165 1.34 5.61 -20.89
N VAL A 166 2.17 6.13 -19.99
CA VAL A 166 3.51 6.62 -20.34
C VAL A 166 4.44 5.48 -20.76
N HIS A 167 4.28 4.29 -20.17
CA HIS A 167 5.07 3.12 -20.55
C HIS A 167 4.57 2.43 -21.80
N GLU A 168 3.27 2.44 -22.07
CA GLU A 168 2.73 1.87 -23.31
C GLU A 168 3.15 2.67 -24.55
N LYS A 169 3.41 3.98 -24.38
CA LYS A 169 3.85 4.89 -25.45
C LYS A 169 5.37 4.92 -25.71
N ASN A 170 6.21 4.34 -24.84
CA ASN A 170 7.68 4.31 -24.97
C ASN A 170 8.20 2.90 -25.17
#